data_AF-A0A7S0H6S6-F1
#
_entry.id   AF-A0A7S0H6S6-F1
#
_cell.length_a   1.000
_cell.length_b   1.000
_cell.length_c   1.000
_cell.angle_alpha   90.00
_cell.angle_beta   90.00
_cell.angle_gamma   90.00
#
_symmetry.space_group_name_H-M   'P 1'
#
loop_
_entity.id
_entity.type
_entity.pdbx_description
1 polymer ?
#
loop_
_entity_poly.entity_id
_entity_poly.type
_entity_poly.pdbx_seq_one_letter_code
_entity_poly.pdbx_strand_id
1 'polypeptide(L)'
;RICPPPSHESPFPPTPRSIVMLFPLFLLSPVLAVHAFGKSAIDYQFSGRGSPSAIHDVLSRVLDTDSREIFDLNITGSCSEAPPKDSRSRLCFDIGPGREGKVGIRGTSGPEIAYGAAHYLRKYCGMGFFWNRTGGNNILIPQQWPSPNATTIYRATDVSYFMNVVTFSYTFAFYDFEHWEMMLDWAALGGVNLALAYTGQEEVYRKVF
;
A
#
# COMPACT_ATOMS: atom_id res chain seq x y z
N ARG A 1 -58.71 11.24 33.79
CA ARG A 1 -58.92 10.20 32.74
C ARG A 1 -59.41 10.92 31.49
N ILE A 2 -58.85 10.59 30.33
CA ILE A 2 -58.96 11.36 29.06
C ILE A 2 -60.00 10.72 28.12
N CYS A 3 -60.72 11.59 27.39
CA CYS A 3 -61.23 11.55 25.99
C CYS A 3 -62.69 12.09 25.89
N PRO A 4 -63.18 12.60 24.73
CA PRO A 4 -62.58 13.34 23.59
C PRO A 4 -63.51 14.51 23.10
N PRO A 5 -63.33 15.08 21.89
CA PRO A 5 -64.50 15.42 21.05
C PRO A 5 -64.35 15.15 19.52
N PRO A 6 -65.42 15.31 18.70
CA PRO A 6 -65.52 14.89 17.29
C PRO A 6 -65.84 16.02 16.26
N SER A 7 -66.18 15.62 15.00
CA SER A 7 -66.95 16.32 13.92
C SER A 7 -66.26 17.41 13.07
N HIS A 8 -66.60 17.73 11.81
CA HIS A 8 -67.17 17.14 10.58
C HIS A 8 -67.14 18.30 9.52
N GLU A 9 -66.98 18.05 8.20
CA GLU A 9 -67.51 18.82 7.03
C GLU A 9 -66.60 18.81 5.76
N SER A 10 -67.25 18.86 4.59
CA SER A 10 -66.71 18.89 3.21
C SER A 10 -67.23 20.16 2.47
N PRO A 11 -66.70 20.54 1.28
CA PRO A 11 -67.40 20.26 0.00
C PRO A 11 -66.52 20.13 -1.30
N PHE A 12 -67.12 19.60 -2.39
CA PHE A 12 -66.65 19.43 -3.81
C PHE A 12 -66.84 20.73 -4.69
N PRO A 13 -66.62 20.85 -6.05
CA PRO A 13 -66.48 19.89 -7.20
C PRO A 13 -65.49 20.36 -8.35
N PRO A 14 -65.56 20.03 -9.69
CA PRO A 14 -66.14 18.92 -10.49
C PRO A 14 -65.14 18.18 -11.47
N THR A 15 -65.70 17.23 -12.25
CA THR A 15 -65.19 16.18 -13.21
C THR A 15 -64.71 16.71 -14.60
N PRO A 16 -64.54 15.94 -15.75
CA PRO A 16 -64.61 14.48 -16.05
C PRO A 16 -63.58 13.90 -17.08
N ARG A 17 -63.53 12.57 -17.25
CA ARG A 17 -63.78 11.80 -18.51
C ARG A 17 -62.99 10.49 -18.64
N SER A 18 -63.76 9.45 -18.96
CA SER A 18 -63.39 8.10 -19.38
C SER A 18 -62.47 8.07 -20.61
N ILE A 19 -61.63 7.02 -20.74
CA ILE A 19 -61.50 6.18 -21.93
C ILE A 19 -60.73 4.90 -21.58
N VAL A 20 -61.21 3.82 -22.15
CA VAL A 20 -60.84 2.42 -21.98
C VAL A 20 -59.89 1.99 -23.11
N MET A 21 -59.06 0.97 -22.82
CA MET A 21 -58.47 -0.05 -23.71
C MET A 21 -57.04 0.10 -24.30
N LEU A 22 -56.20 -0.86 -23.84
CA LEU A 22 -55.32 -1.82 -24.57
C LEU A 22 -53.91 -1.43 -25.13
N PHE A 23 -52.88 -2.00 -24.45
CA PHE A 23 -51.63 -2.69 -24.90
C PHE A 23 -50.58 -1.93 -25.78
N PRO A 24 -49.26 -2.27 -25.79
CA PRO A 24 -48.66 -3.60 -25.54
C PRO A 24 -47.33 -3.67 -24.73
N LEU A 25 -46.88 -4.93 -24.56
CA LEU A 25 -45.58 -5.43 -24.09
C LEU A 25 -44.36 -4.50 -24.30
N PHE A 26 -43.57 -4.34 -23.24
CA PHE A 26 -42.12 -4.56 -23.31
C PHE A 26 -41.65 -5.27 -22.03
N LEU A 27 -41.43 -6.57 -22.16
CA LEU A 27 -40.64 -7.36 -21.23
C LEU A 27 -39.19 -6.87 -21.31
N LEU A 28 -38.74 -6.09 -20.33
CA LEU A 28 -37.32 -5.98 -20.00
C LEU A 28 -37.09 -6.73 -18.70
N SER A 29 -36.69 -7.98 -18.89
CA SER A 29 -36.19 -8.90 -17.88
C SER A 29 -35.17 -8.22 -16.95
N PRO A 30 -35.25 -8.39 -15.62
CA PRO A 30 -34.20 -7.93 -14.71
C PRO A 30 -33.05 -8.93 -14.73
N VAL A 31 -32.42 -9.13 -15.89
CA VAL A 31 -31.19 -9.93 -16.04
C VAL A 31 -30.08 -9.00 -16.49
N LEU A 32 -29.86 -7.93 -15.74
CA LEU A 32 -28.70 -7.06 -15.89
C LEU A 32 -28.44 -6.25 -14.62
N ALA A 33 -28.39 -6.94 -13.48
CA ALA A 33 -27.91 -6.35 -12.23
C ALA A 33 -27.14 -7.34 -11.35
N VAL A 34 -26.47 -8.34 -11.95
CA VAL A 34 -25.66 -9.33 -11.19
C VAL A 34 -24.19 -9.39 -11.64
N HIS A 35 -23.76 -8.61 -12.65
CA HIS A 35 -22.37 -8.63 -13.14
C HIS A 35 -21.57 -7.35 -12.90
N ALA A 36 -21.94 -6.53 -11.93
CA ALA A 36 -21.18 -5.35 -11.55
C ALA A 36 -20.80 -5.33 -10.06
N PHE A 37 -20.33 -6.45 -9.50
CA PHE A 37 -19.34 -6.39 -8.43
C PHE A 37 -17.95 -6.34 -9.08
N GLY A 38 -17.73 -5.28 -9.86
CA GLY A 38 -16.47 -4.96 -10.48
C GLY A 38 -15.65 -4.07 -9.56
N LYS A 39 -14.44 -4.54 -9.24
CA LYS A 39 -13.37 -3.89 -8.48
C LYS A 39 -13.58 -3.82 -6.97
N SER A 40 -12.62 -4.40 -6.24
CA SER A 40 -12.37 -4.17 -4.82
C SER A 40 -12.52 -2.69 -4.47
N ALA A 41 -13.14 -2.38 -3.34
CA ALA A 41 -13.39 -1.01 -2.85
C ALA A 41 -12.12 -0.20 -2.51
N ILE A 42 -10.95 -0.70 -2.88
CA ILE A 42 -9.67 -0.01 -2.85
C ILE A 42 -9.06 -0.17 -4.24
N ASP A 43 -9.34 0.75 -5.15
CA ASP A 43 -8.55 0.92 -6.38
C ASP A 43 -7.25 1.61 -5.96
N TYR A 44 -6.32 0.83 -5.39
CA TYR A 44 -4.99 1.34 -5.02
C TYR A 44 -4.14 1.49 -6.29
N GLN A 45 -4.38 2.57 -7.02
CA GLN A 45 -3.49 2.99 -8.10
C GLN A 45 -2.36 3.81 -7.47
N PHE A 46 -1.29 3.13 -7.07
CA PHE A 46 -0.07 3.74 -6.53
C PHE A 46 0.42 4.86 -7.47
N SER A 47 0.15 6.11 -7.12
CA SER A 47 0.31 7.26 -8.03
C SER A 47 1.76 7.69 -8.23
N GLY A 48 2.70 7.19 -7.42
CA GLY A 48 4.12 7.36 -7.65
C GLY A 48 4.86 6.10 -7.30
N ARG A 49 5.70 5.56 -8.20
CA ARG A 49 6.47 4.33 -7.99
C ARG A 49 7.52 4.43 -6.87
N GLY A 50 7.59 5.55 -6.14
CA GLY A 50 8.69 5.90 -5.25
C GLY A 50 9.87 6.53 -6.01
N SER A 51 10.96 6.78 -5.30
CA SER A 51 12.22 7.29 -5.88
C SER A 51 13.40 6.42 -5.46
N PRO A 52 14.32 6.03 -6.37
CA PRO A 52 15.56 5.37 -6.00
C PRO A 52 16.41 6.20 -5.01
N SER A 53 16.37 7.53 -5.12
CA SER A 53 17.11 8.42 -4.22
C SER A 53 16.65 8.27 -2.77
N ALA A 54 15.34 8.16 -2.53
CA ALA A 54 14.80 7.95 -1.20
C ALA A 54 15.26 6.62 -0.61
N ILE A 55 15.40 5.57 -1.44
CA ILE A 55 15.90 4.28 -0.99
C ILE A 55 17.39 4.33 -0.68
N HIS A 56 18.18 5.09 -1.46
CA HIS A 56 19.57 5.37 -1.09
C HIS A 56 19.65 6.05 0.28
N ASP A 57 18.79 7.03 0.57
CA ASP A 57 18.82 7.73 1.84
C ASP A 57 18.42 6.79 3.01
N VAL A 58 17.42 5.92 2.82
CA VAL A 58 17.05 4.84 3.77
C VAL A 58 18.25 3.93 4.05
N LEU A 59 18.88 3.41 2.99
CA LEU A 59 20.02 2.49 3.14
C LEU A 59 21.21 3.17 3.78
N SER A 60 21.43 4.46 3.50
CA SER A 60 22.55 5.21 4.07
C SER A 60 22.35 5.46 5.57
N ARG A 61 21.12 5.77 6.00
CA ARG A 61 20.77 5.85 7.43
C ARG A 61 20.93 4.51 8.13
N VAL A 62 20.53 3.42 7.48
CA VAL A 62 20.55 2.08 8.08
C VAL A 62 21.96 1.50 8.15
N LEU A 63 22.80 1.71 7.13
CA LEU A 63 24.15 1.15 7.06
C LEU A 63 25.23 2.10 7.61
N ASP A 64 24.89 3.36 7.90
CA ASP A 64 25.82 4.40 8.30
C ASP A 64 26.98 4.58 7.29
N THR A 65 26.66 4.52 5.99
CA THR A 65 27.61 4.61 4.87
C THR A 65 26.87 5.09 3.63
N ASP A 66 27.55 5.76 2.68
CA ASP A 66 26.91 6.14 1.42
C ASP A 66 26.53 4.91 0.59
N SER A 67 25.23 4.62 0.56
CA SER A 67 24.69 3.49 -0.18
C SER A 67 24.93 3.57 -1.69
N ARG A 68 25.23 4.76 -2.25
CA ARG A 68 25.49 4.96 -3.69
C ARG A 68 26.83 4.36 -4.13
N GLU A 69 27.74 4.11 -3.20
CA GLU A 69 28.99 3.39 -3.48
C GLU A 69 28.77 1.87 -3.57
N ILE A 70 27.70 1.38 -2.94
CA ILE A 70 27.43 -0.06 -2.75
C ILE A 70 26.40 -0.55 -3.77
N PHE A 71 25.34 0.24 -3.99
CA PHE A 71 24.17 -0.15 -4.75
C PHE A 71 23.97 0.69 -6.01
N ASP A 72 23.49 0.04 -7.06
CA ASP A 72 22.97 0.65 -8.28
C ASP A 72 21.46 0.37 -8.34
N LEU A 73 20.66 1.36 -7.92
CA LEU A 73 19.21 1.23 -7.73
C LEU A 73 18.45 1.84 -8.91
N ASN A 74 17.51 1.09 -9.50
CA ASN A 74 16.69 1.61 -10.59
C ASN A 74 15.24 1.11 -10.55
N ILE A 75 14.29 1.99 -10.87
CA ILE A 75 12.87 1.63 -11.01
C ILE A 75 12.59 1.22 -12.46
N THR A 76 12.04 0.03 -12.65
CA THR A 76 11.65 -0.50 -13.96
C THR A 76 10.14 -0.72 -14.06
N GLY A 77 9.63 -0.89 -15.28
CA GLY A 77 8.22 -1.23 -15.51
C GLY A 77 7.87 -2.71 -15.30
N SER A 78 8.86 -3.58 -15.49
CA SER A 78 8.76 -5.02 -15.34
C SER A 78 10.12 -5.58 -14.94
N CYS A 79 10.10 -6.77 -14.35
CA CYS A 79 11.31 -7.53 -14.02
C CYS A 79 11.81 -8.35 -15.20
N SER A 80 13.01 -8.89 -15.06
CA SER A 80 13.73 -9.57 -16.13
C SER A 80 13.10 -10.92 -16.51
N GLU A 81 12.64 -11.68 -15.51
CA GLU A 81 11.91 -12.93 -15.72
C GLU A 81 10.39 -12.69 -15.76
N ALA A 82 9.66 -13.62 -16.36
CA ALA A 82 8.20 -13.59 -16.34
C ALA A 82 7.66 -14.03 -14.96
N PRO A 83 6.49 -13.52 -14.53
CA PRO A 83 5.89 -13.94 -13.28
C PRO A 83 5.60 -15.45 -13.31
N PRO A 84 5.86 -16.18 -12.22
CA PRO A 84 5.39 -17.55 -12.04
C PRO A 84 3.88 -17.65 -12.29
N LYS A 85 3.41 -18.80 -12.79
CA LYS A 85 1.98 -19.01 -13.14
C LYS A 85 1.03 -18.81 -11.96
N ASP A 86 1.52 -19.05 -10.75
CA ASP A 86 0.82 -18.92 -9.47
C ASP A 86 1.01 -17.55 -8.81
N SER A 87 1.77 -16.63 -9.43
CA SER A 87 2.01 -15.31 -8.87
C SER A 87 0.73 -14.50 -8.77
N ARG A 88 0.43 -14.01 -7.55
CA ARG A 88 -0.71 -13.13 -7.28
C ARG A 88 -0.38 -11.65 -7.47
N SER A 89 0.90 -11.30 -7.60
CA SER A 89 1.35 -9.94 -7.82
C SER A 89 2.23 -9.84 -9.07
N ARG A 90 2.16 -8.67 -9.72
CA ARG A 90 3.08 -8.27 -10.78
C ARG A 90 4.30 -7.52 -10.23
N LEU A 91 4.31 -7.22 -8.93
CA LEU A 91 5.35 -6.45 -8.27
C LEU A 91 6.51 -7.37 -7.90
N CYS A 92 7.71 -6.92 -8.23
CA CYS A 92 8.92 -7.72 -8.15
C CYS A 92 10.16 -6.83 -8.12
N PHE A 93 11.28 -7.47 -7.80
CA PHE A 93 12.63 -6.92 -7.92
C PHE A 93 13.61 -7.95 -8.49
N ASP A 94 14.60 -7.45 -9.20
CA ASP A 94 15.75 -8.18 -9.71
C ASP A 94 16.98 -7.81 -8.88
N ILE A 95 17.78 -8.81 -8.51
CA ILE A 95 19.11 -8.63 -7.94
C ILE A 95 20.13 -9.16 -8.94
N GLY A 96 21.24 -8.46 -9.14
CA GLY A 96 22.34 -8.92 -9.98
C GLY A 96 23.56 -8.00 -9.90
N PRO A 97 24.58 -8.22 -10.75
CA PRO A 97 25.69 -7.29 -10.86
C PRO A 97 25.21 -5.95 -11.42
N GLY A 98 25.59 -4.87 -10.74
CA GLY A 98 25.34 -3.49 -11.13
C GLY A 98 26.51 -2.91 -11.92
N ARG A 99 26.42 -1.61 -12.24
CA ARG A 99 27.52 -0.89 -12.88
C ARG A 99 28.70 -0.74 -11.93
N GLU A 100 29.92 -0.66 -12.47
CA GLU A 100 31.14 -0.36 -11.70
C GLU A 100 31.41 -1.31 -10.52
N GLY A 101 30.96 -2.57 -10.62
CA GLY A 101 31.14 -3.57 -9.56
C GLY A 101 30.18 -3.43 -8.37
N LYS A 102 29.19 -2.54 -8.45
CA LYS A 102 28.15 -2.35 -7.44
C LYS A 102 27.11 -3.46 -7.48
N VAL A 103 26.29 -3.54 -6.44
CA VAL A 103 25.15 -4.45 -6.36
C VAL A 103 23.96 -3.81 -7.07
N GLY A 104 23.54 -4.39 -8.19
CA GLY A 104 22.44 -3.90 -9.00
C GLY A 104 21.10 -4.41 -8.48
N ILE A 105 20.19 -3.49 -8.16
CA ILE A 105 18.83 -3.81 -7.72
C ILE A 105 17.84 -3.02 -8.56
N ARG A 106 16.97 -3.74 -9.26
CA ARG A 106 15.93 -3.14 -10.09
C ARG A 106 14.59 -3.56 -9.55
N GLY A 107 13.65 -2.64 -9.41
CA GLY A 107 12.36 -2.95 -8.84
C GLY A 107 11.23 -2.23 -9.53
N THR A 108 10.05 -2.81 -9.45
CA THR A 108 8.82 -2.19 -9.98
C THR A 108 8.39 -0.95 -9.17
N SER A 109 8.81 -0.86 -7.91
CA SER A 109 8.58 0.30 -7.03
C SER A 109 9.65 0.44 -5.94
N GLY A 110 9.66 1.57 -5.25
CA GLY A 110 10.57 1.86 -4.14
C GLY A 110 10.57 0.80 -3.03
N PRO A 111 9.40 0.36 -2.51
CA PRO A 111 9.34 -0.75 -1.56
C PRO A 111 9.97 -2.04 -2.07
N GLU A 112 9.84 -2.35 -3.36
CA GLU A 112 10.49 -3.54 -3.95
C GLU A 112 12.01 -3.41 -3.98
N ILE A 113 12.51 -2.22 -4.29
CA ILE A 113 13.95 -1.95 -4.27
C ILE A 113 14.48 -2.03 -2.83
N ALA A 114 13.78 -1.42 -1.87
CA ALA A 114 14.16 -1.45 -0.44
C ALA A 114 14.19 -2.88 0.10
N TYR A 115 13.13 -3.65 -0.17
CA TYR A 115 13.07 -5.04 0.23
C TYR A 115 14.11 -5.90 -0.50
N GLY A 116 14.37 -5.64 -1.79
CA GLY A 116 15.42 -6.30 -2.56
C GLY A 116 16.82 -6.05 -1.99
N ALA A 117 17.11 -4.82 -1.56
CA ALA A 117 18.36 -4.48 -0.89
C ALA A 117 18.46 -5.20 0.46
N ALA A 118 17.39 -5.18 1.25
CA ALA A 118 17.34 -5.89 2.51
C ALA A 118 17.48 -7.42 2.32
N HIS A 119 16.90 -7.98 1.26
CA HIS A 119 17.05 -9.40 0.91
C HIS A 119 18.50 -9.74 0.54
N TYR A 120 19.18 -8.91 -0.24
CA TYR A 120 20.61 -9.05 -0.50
C TYR A 120 21.42 -9.03 0.79
N LEU A 121 21.22 -8.02 1.64
CA LEU A 121 21.96 -7.84 2.89
C LEU A 121 21.74 -9.03 3.86
N ARG A 122 20.52 -9.55 3.95
CA ARG A 122 20.22 -10.75 4.74
C ARG A 122 20.90 -12.01 4.17
N LYS A 123 20.76 -12.24 2.86
CA LYS A 123 21.16 -13.51 2.23
C LYS A 123 22.67 -13.61 1.99
N TYR A 124 23.30 -12.50 1.59
CA TYR A 124 24.71 -12.47 1.21
C TYR A 124 25.62 -11.94 2.31
N CYS A 125 25.13 -11.02 3.15
CA CYS A 125 25.94 -10.39 4.21
C CYS A 125 25.57 -10.88 5.62
N GLY A 126 24.54 -11.70 5.78
CA GLY A 126 24.10 -12.21 7.08
C GLY A 126 23.53 -11.14 8.03
N MET A 127 23.16 -9.96 7.50
CA MET A 127 22.65 -8.85 8.29
C MET A 127 21.17 -9.05 8.66
N GLY A 128 20.75 -8.45 9.78
CA GLY A 128 19.37 -8.49 10.26
C GLY A 128 18.83 -7.08 10.52
N PHE A 129 17.58 -6.83 10.11
CA PHE A 129 16.91 -5.55 10.34
C PHE A 129 15.70 -5.78 11.24
N PHE A 130 15.76 -5.25 12.45
CA PHE A 130 14.71 -5.44 13.45
C PHE A 130 14.27 -4.09 14.00
N TRP A 131 13.08 -4.10 14.60
CA TRP A 131 12.58 -2.92 15.27
C TRP A 131 13.53 -2.53 16.42
N ASN A 132 13.81 -1.23 16.55
CA ASN A 132 14.76 -0.71 17.53
C ASN A 132 14.43 -1.15 18.97
N ARG A 133 13.13 -1.26 19.30
CA ARG A 133 12.69 -1.71 20.63
C ARG A 133 12.89 -3.21 20.91
N THR A 134 13.17 -4.03 19.89
CA THR A 134 13.35 -5.48 20.01
C THR A 134 14.80 -5.95 19.76
N GLY A 135 15.76 -5.04 19.72
CA GLY A 135 17.18 -5.37 19.55
C GLY A 135 17.90 -4.65 18.41
N GLY A 136 17.17 -3.86 17.60
CA GLY A 136 17.77 -3.02 16.56
C GLY A 136 18.38 -3.81 15.39
N ASN A 137 19.18 -3.13 14.57
CA ASN A 137 19.79 -3.75 13.39
C ASN A 137 21.08 -4.49 13.77
N ASN A 138 21.29 -5.66 13.17
CA ASN A 138 22.56 -6.37 13.18
C ASN A 138 23.26 -6.11 11.84
N ILE A 139 24.21 -5.18 11.83
CA ILE A 139 24.90 -4.68 10.65
C ILE A 139 26.35 -5.15 10.71
N LEU A 140 26.81 -5.79 9.64
CA LEU A 140 28.19 -6.26 9.48
C LEU A 140 28.72 -5.82 8.12
N ILE A 141 29.39 -4.67 8.06
CA ILE A 141 29.93 -4.15 6.80
C ILE A 141 31.12 -5.01 6.36
N PRO A 142 31.03 -5.73 5.23
CA PRO A 142 32.14 -6.54 4.75
C PRO A 142 33.23 -5.65 4.14
N GLN A 143 34.49 -6.12 4.15
CA GLN A 143 35.57 -5.43 3.43
C GLN A 143 35.34 -5.39 1.92
N GLN A 144 34.68 -6.42 1.38
CA GLN A 144 34.28 -6.50 -0.01
C GLN A 144 32.84 -7.01 -0.09
N TRP A 145 32.00 -6.30 -0.84
CA TRP A 145 30.60 -6.68 -1.05
C TRP A 145 30.49 -7.93 -1.92
N PRO A 146 29.82 -9.00 -1.45
CA PRO A 146 29.64 -10.21 -2.24
C PRO A 146 28.86 -9.94 -3.54
N SER A 147 29.36 -10.40 -4.67
CA SER A 147 28.62 -10.29 -5.94
C SER A 147 27.39 -11.20 -5.90
N PRO A 148 26.17 -10.68 -6.11
CA PRO A 148 24.99 -11.53 -6.15
C PRO A 148 24.88 -12.29 -7.47
N ASN A 149 24.17 -13.41 -7.42
CA ASN A 149 23.71 -14.09 -8.64
C ASN A 149 22.49 -13.36 -9.19
N ALA A 150 22.35 -13.32 -10.51
CA ALA A 150 21.15 -12.77 -11.13
C ALA A 150 19.92 -13.57 -10.68
N THR A 151 18.93 -12.90 -10.09
CA THR A 151 17.70 -13.54 -9.60
C THR A 151 16.55 -12.54 -9.61
N THR A 152 15.42 -12.98 -10.15
CA THR A 152 14.15 -12.24 -10.09
C THR A 152 13.28 -12.78 -8.95
N ILE A 153 12.70 -11.90 -8.14
CA ILE A 153 11.80 -12.29 -7.04
C ILE A 153 10.51 -11.50 -7.10
N TYR A 154 9.39 -12.22 -7.03
CA TYR A 154 8.04 -11.66 -7.03
C TYR A 154 7.50 -11.53 -5.61
N ARG A 155 6.74 -10.46 -5.37
CA ARG A 155 5.97 -10.33 -4.14
C ARG A 155 4.82 -11.33 -4.13
N ALA A 156 4.54 -11.91 -2.96
CA ALA A 156 3.44 -12.85 -2.79
C ALA A 156 2.04 -12.19 -2.89
N THR A 157 1.96 -10.89 -2.65
CA THR A 157 0.71 -10.11 -2.62
C THR A 157 0.94 -8.70 -3.16
N ASP A 158 -0.09 -8.08 -3.72
CA ASP A 158 -0.02 -6.68 -4.18
C ASP A 158 0.11 -5.69 -3.03
N VAL A 159 -0.38 -6.06 -1.85
CA VAL A 159 -0.43 -5.18 -0.67
C VAL A 159 0.15 -5.90 0.55
N SER A 160 1.17 -5.27 1.13
CA SER A 160 1.75 -5.59 2.43
C SER A 160 1.38 -4.47 3.40
N TYR A 161 0.34 -4.72 4.19
CA TYR A 161 -0.25 -3.76 5.12
C TYR A 161 0.51 -3.69 6.45
N PHE A 162 0.61 -2.49 7.01
CA PHE A 162 1.27 -2.25 8.30
C PHE A 162 0.44 -1.35 9.23
N MET A 163 0.47 -1.70 10.53
CA MET A 163 -0.14 -1.04 11.69
C MET A 163 -1.61 -1.34 11.97
N ASN A 164 -2.03 -1.21 13.23
CA ASN A 164 -3.43 -1.11 13.62
C ASN A 164 -3.72 0.33 14.07
N VAL A 165 -4.98 0.77 14.02
CA VAL A 165 -5.40 2.06 14.60
C VAL A 165 -4.98 2.18 16.07
N VAL A 166 -5.05 1.09 16.84
CA VAL A 166 -4.67 1.11 18.27
C VAL A 166 -3.17 1.28 18.50
N THR A 167 -2.33 0.95 17.51
CA THR A 167 -0.87 1.08 17.60
C THR A 167 -0.45 2.55 17.80
N PHE A 168 -1.24 3.48 17.25
CA PHE A 168 -1.01 4.92 17.42
C PHE A 168 -1.09 5.34 18.90
N SER A 169 -1.98 4.74 19.68
CA SER A 169 -2.09 5.03 21.11
C SER A 169 -1.14 4.19 21.97
N TYR A 170 -1.01 2.89 21.69
CA TYR A 170 -0.22 1.99 22.53
C TYR A 170 1.29 2.09 22.30
N THR A 171 1.74 2.58 21.15
CA THR A 171 3.16 2.58 20.80
C THR A 171 3.63 3.94 20.32
N PHE A 172 2.88 4.61 19.43
CA PHE A 172 3.37 5.82 18.75
C PHE A 172 2.94 7.14 19.39
N ALA A 173 2.22 7.11 20.52
CA ALA A 173 1.64 8.32 21.13
C ALA A 173 2.67 9.40 21.46
N PHE A 174 3.91 9.01 21.73
CA PHE A 174 5.02 9.91 22.09
C PHE A 174 6.20 9.83 21.11
N TYR A 175 5.97 9.32 19.90
CA TYR A 175 7.01 9.29 18.88
C TYR A 175 7.24 10.70 18.32
N ASP A 176 8.50 11.12 18.30
CA ASP A 176 8.95 12.24 17.46
C ASP A 176 9.26 11.76 16.04
N PHE A 177 9.75 12.68 15.20
CA PHE A 177 10.06 12.38 13.80
C PHE A 177 11.18 11.33 13.65
N GLU A 178 12.19 11.34 14.51
CA GLU A 178 13.32 10.40 14.41
C GLU A 178 12.84 8.96 14.64
N HIS A 179 11.96 8.76 15.64
CA HIS A 179 11.34 7.45 15.88
C HIS A 179 10.46 7.01 14.71
N TRP A 180 9.76 7.95 14.05
CA TRP A 180 8.96 7.67 12.86
C TRP A 180 9.83 7.32 11.65
N GLU A 181 10.92 8.04 11.42
CA GLU A 181 11.86 7.78 10.31
C GLU A 181 12.45 6.38 10.42
N MET A 182 12.97 6.01 11.59
CA MET A 182 13.51 4.66 11.83
C MET A 182 12.47 3.55 11.61
N MET A 183 11.21 3.81 11.99
CA MET A 183 10.13 2.85 11.82
C MET A 183 9.71 2.70 10.36
N LEU A 184 9.69 3.80 9.59
CA LEU A 184 9.42 3.79 8.15
C LEU A 184 10.55 3.10 7.38
N ASP A 185 11.81 3.33 7.77
CA ASP A 185 12.97 2.64 7.19
C ASP A 185 12.87 1.13 7.41
N TRP A 186 12.57 0.70 8.64
CA TRP A 186 12.35 -0.72 8.95
C TRP A 186 11.18 -1.31 8.15
N ALA A 187 10.05 -0.60 8.04
CA ALA A 187 8.90 -1.04 7.26
C ALA A 187 9.24 -1.18 5.76
N ALA A 188 10.00 -0.23 5.20
CA ALA A 188 10.45 -0.27 3.82
C ALA A 188 11.38 -1.46 3.55
N LEU A 189 12.37 -1.72 4.42
CA LEU A 189 13.24 -2.90 4.35
C LEU A 189 12.49 -4.23 4.59
N GLY A 190 11.30 -4.15 5.18
CA GLY A 190 10.35 -5.25 5.33
C GLY A 190 9.42 -5.46 4.13
N GLY A 191 9.45 -4.58 3.12
CA GLY A 191 8.59 -4.66 1.94
C GLY A 191 7.14 -4.22 2.19
N VAL A 192 6.90 -3.41 3.22
CA VAL A 192 5.61 -2.76 3.46
C VAL A 192 5.38 -1.71 2.37
N ASN A 193 4.19 -1.72 1.76
CA ASN A 193 3.82 -0.76 0.73
C ASN A 193 2.48 -0.06 1.00
N LEU A 194 1.82 -0.39 2.11
CA LEU A 194 0.64 0.28 2.60
C LEU A 194 0.72 0.41 4.12
N ALA A 195 0.95 1.62 4.61
CA ALA A 195 0.98 1.93 6.03
C ALA A 195 -0.18 2.88 6.38
N LEU A 196 -0.75 2.68 7.57
CA LEU A 196 -1.76 3.59 8.10
C LEU A 196 -1.11 4.93 8.48
N ALA A 197 -1.71 6.07 8.08
CA ALA A 197 -1.24 7.41 8.42
C ALA A 197 -2.32 8.14 9.23
N TYR A 198 -2.30 7.98 10.55
CA TYR A 198 -3.37 8.45 11.45
C TYR A 198 -3.04 9.78 12.13
N THR A 199 -1.77 10.18 12.17
CA THR A 199 -1.28 11.38 12.86
C THR A 199 -1.85 12.67 12.25
N GLY A 200 -2.39 13.57 13.08
CA GLY A 200 -2.79 14.92 12.69
C GLY A 200 -4.24 15.05 12.20
N GLN A 201 -5.03 13.98 12.24
CA GLN A 201 -6.46 14.03 11.92
C GLN A 201 -7.25 14.99 12.84
N GLU A 202 -6.77 15.25 14.05
CA GLU A 202 -7.40 16.12 15.05
C GLU A 202 -7.45 17.58 14.55
N GLU A 203 -6.43 18.01 13.82
CA GLU A 203 -6.39 19.33 13.19
C GLU A 203 -7.41 19.45 12.06
N VAL A 204 -7.68 18.35 11.34
CA VAL A 204 -8.76 18.31 10.35
C VAL A 204 -10.11 18.45 11.05
N TYR A 205 -10.34 17.71 12.14
CA TYR A 205 -11.57 17.83 12.93
C TYR A 205 -11.78 19.24 13.49
N ARG A 206 -10.72 19.88 14.01
CA ARG A 206 -10.76 21.27 14.52
C ARG A 206 -11.12 22.30 13.43
N LYS A 207 -10.83 22.02 12.16
CA LYS A 207 -11.20 22.90 11.04
C LYS A 207 -12.64 22.70 10.58
N VAL A 208 -13.20 21.50 10.80
CA VAL A 208 -14.52 21.10 10.31
C VAL A 208 -15.62 21.45 11.32
N PHE A 209 -15.36 21.29 12.62
CA PHE A 209 -16.31 21.51 13.71
C PHE A 209 -15.92 22.72 14.58
#